data_AF-A0A6B3CBL1-F1
#
_entry.id   AF-A0A6B3CBL1-F1
#
_cell.length_a   1.000
_cell.length_b   1.000
_cell.length_c   1.000
_cell.angle_alpha   90.00
_cell.angle_beta   90.00
_cell.angle_gamma   90.00
#
_symmetry.space_group_name_H-M   'P 1'
#
loop_
_entity.id
_entity.type
_entity.pdbx_description
1 polymer ?
#
loop_
_entity_poly.entity_id
_entity_poly.type
_entity_poly.pdbx_seq_one_letter_code
_entity_poly.pdbx_strand_id
1 'polypeptide(L)'
;EADGSGRYGGWQSSENWQGEDWSVRHVAGASAQGKSYRCPGCDQLIPDGVPHVVAWPAHAGVDDRRHWHKACWNAKDRRTTRVQRSRNAPR
;
A
#
# COMPACT_ATOMS: atom_id res chain seq x y z
N GLU A 1 -20.29 20.92 -6.40
CA GLU A 1 -20.37 19.45 -6.29
C GLU A 1 -19.04 18.79 -6.65
N ALA A 2 -18.10 18.75 -5.71
CA ALA A 2 -16.95 17.83 -5.71
C ALA A 2 -16.71 17.45 -4.25
N ASP A 3 -17.06 16.21 -3.98
CA ASP A 3 -17.28 15.56 -2.71
C ASP A 3 -15.98 15.33 -1.90
N GLY A 4 -15.97 15.78 -0.65
CA GLY A 4 -15.67 14.86 0.46
C GLY A 4 -14.24 14.37 0.74
N SER A 5 -13.14 15.03 0.35
CA SER A 5 -11.79 14.55 0.71
C SER A 5 -11.05 15.42 1.72
N GLY A 6 -11.66 15.64 2.89
CA GLY A 6 -10.96 16.16 4.06
C GLY A 6 -11.42 15.41 5.31
N ARG A 7 -10.53 14.59 5.91
CA ARG A 7 -10.54 14.16 7.34
C ARG A 7 -9.44 13.18 7.77
N TYR A 8 -8.51 12.77 6.90
CA TYR A 8 -7.38 11.92 7.29
C TYR A 8 -6.07 12.54 6.80
N GLY A 9 -5.34 13.14 7.74
CA GLY A 9 -4.12 13.89 7.50
C GLY A 9 -3.04 13.07 6.81
N GLY A 10 -2.58 13.58 5.66
CA GLY A 10 -1.49 13.06 4.85
C GLY A 10 -1.90 13.01 3.40
N TRP A 11 -1.14 13.66 2.52
CA TRP A 11 -1.33 13.62 1.07
C TRP A 11 -1.52 12.18 0.61
N GLN A 12 -2.69 11.91 0.09
CA GLN A 12 -3.17 10.58 -0.19
C GLN A 12 -3.87 10.64 -1.55
N SER A 13 -3.42 9.77 -2.44
CA SER A 13 -3.68 9.82 -3.87
C SER A 13 -4.42 8.56 -4.28
N SER A 14 -5.44 8.71 -5.11
CA SER A 14 -6.10 7.57 -5.75
C SER A 14 -5.39 7.25 -7.07
N GLU A 15 -5.05 5.99 -7.29
CA GLU A 15 -4.43 5.48 -8.50
C GLU A 15 -5.23 4.28 -9.05
N ASN A 16 -5.52 4.28 -10.35
CA ASN A 16 -6.04 3.10 -11.04
C ASN A 16 -4.91 2.07 -11.25
N TRP A 17 -5.14 0.81 -10.87
CA TRP A 17 -4.22 -0.29 -11.15
C TRP A 17 -4.96 -1.62 -11.34
N GLN A 18 -4.64 -2.34 -12.43
CA GLN A 18 -5.30 -3.58 -12.85
C GLN A 18 -6.84 -3.50 -12.96
N GLY A 19 -7.37 -2.32 -13.27
CA GLY A 19 -8.81 -2.09 -13.40
C GLY A 19 -9.53 -1.79 -12.08
N GLU A 20 -8.79 -1.65 -10.98
CA GLU A 20 -9.31 -1.32 -9.65
C GLU A 20 -8.78 0.06 -9.21
N ASP A 21 -9.56 0.78 -8.40
CA ASP A 21 -9.09 2.01 -7.75
C ASP A 21 -8.34 1.67 -6.45
N TRP A 22 -7.16 2.26 -6.29
CA TRP A 22 -6.29 2.07 -5.14
C TRP A 22 -6.05 3.39 -4.45
N SER A 23 -6.29 3.42 -3.14
CA SER A 23 -5.88 4.52 -2.28
C SER A 23 -4.42 4.33 -1.87
N VAL A 24 -3.61 5.37 -2.05
CA VAL A 24 -2.15 5.35 -1.86
C VAL A 24 -1.74 6.45 -0.90
N ARG A 25 -0.94 6.09 0.11
CA ARG A 25 -0.41 7.04 1.09
C ARG A 25 1.08 6.85 1.30
N HIS A 26 1.81 7.96 1.32
CA HIS A 26 3.21 7.95 1.70
C HIS A 26 3.37 7.90 3.22
N VAL A 27 4.22 6.99 3.69
CA VAL A 27 4.57 6.85 5.11
C VAL A 27 6.00 7.33 5.30
N ALA A 28 6.16 8.33 6.16
CA ALA A 28 7.47 8.80 6.59
C ALA A 28 8.14 7.73 7.47
N GLY A 29 9.47 7.65 7.43
CA GLY A 29 10.24 6.69 8.22
C GLY A 29 9.94 6.75 9.71
N ALA A 30 9.85 7.96 10.26
CA ALA A 30 9.49 8.20 11.67
C ALA A 30 8.13 7.58 12.07
N SER A 31 7.17 7.49 11.15
CA SER A 31 5.85 6.88 11.40
C SER A 31 5.88 5.34 11.42
N ALA A 32 7.00 4.73 11.03
CA ALA A 32 7.20 3.29 10.92
C ALA A 32 8.34 2.77 11.82
N GLN A 33 8.77 3.54 12.82
CA GLN A 33 9.74 3.06 13.80
C GLN A 33 9.20 1.85 14.57
N GLY A 34 10.07 0.86 14.81
CA GLY A 34 9.73 -0.37 15.52
C GLY A 34 8.80 -1.33 14.77
N LYS A 35 8.49 -1.09 13.49
CA LYS A 35 7.63 -1.97 12.68
C LYS A 35 8.25 -2.27 11.32
N SER A 36 8.45 -3.56 11.05
CA SER A 36 8.88 -4.07 9.75
C SER A 36 7.69 -4.66 9.01
N TYR A 37 7.60 -4.41 7.70
CA TYR A 37 6.49 -4.90 6.87
C TYR A 37 7.01 -5.66 5.65
N ARG A 38 6.25 -6.59 5.10
CA ARG A 38 6.65 -7.33 3.90
C ARG A 38 6.11 -6.67 2.63
N CYS A 39 7.00 -6.42 1.66
CA CYS A 39 6.63 -5.82 0.39
C CYS A 39 6.12 -6.86 -0.62
N PRO A 40 4.89 -6.75 -1.13
CA PRO A 40 4.35 -7.73 -2.10
C PRO A 40 4.99 -7.65 -3.49
N GLY A 41 5.70 -6.56 -3.81
CA GLY A 41 6.38 -6.37 -5.10
C GLY A 41 7.82 -6.92 -5.16
N CYS A 42 8.39 -7.37 -4.05
CA CYS A 42 9.72 -8.00 -4.06
C CYS A 42 9.89 -9.09 -3.00
N ASP A 43 8.85 -9.34 -2.20
CA ASP A 43 8.81 -10.24 -1.04
C ASP A 43 9.84 -9.92 0.07
N GLN A 44 10.56 -8.81 -0.06
CA GLN A 44 11.53 -8.34 0.94
C GLN A 44 10.87 -7.57 2.07
N LEU A 45 11.51 -7.55 3.23
CA LEU A 45 11.10 -6.73 4.36
C LEU A 45 11.46 -5.26 4.09
N ILE A 46 10.51 -4.39 4.38
CA ILE A 46 10.69 -2.96 4.60
C ILE A 46 11.12 -2.83 6.06
N PRO A 47 12.38 -2.46 6.34
CA PRO A 47 12.86 -2.30 7.69
C PRO A 47 12.12 -1.19 8.43
N ASP A 48 12.23 -1.20 9.75
CA ASP A 48 11.68 -0.12 10.56
C ASP A 48 12.36 1.22 10.26
N GLY A 49 11.63 2.31 10.43
CA GLY A 49 12.18 3.64 10.14
C GLY A 49 12.36 3.95 8.64
N VAL A 50 12.05 3.02 7.73
CA VAL A 50 12.22 3.22 6.28
C VAL A 50 10.96 3.87 5.68
N PRO A 51 11.10 5.00 4.96
CA PRO A 51 9.98 5.65 4.30
C PRO A 51 9.46 4.79 3.14
N HIS A 52 8.16 4.52 3.14
CA HIS A 52 7.54 3.57 2.22
C HIS A 52 6.13 4.05 1.79
N VAL A 53 5.44 3.23 0.99
CA VAL A 53 4.10 3.50 0.48
C VAL A 53 3.14 2.48 1.07
N VAL A 54 1.97 2.93 1.51
CA VAL A 54 0.87 2.04 1.89
C VAL A 54 -0.23 2.21 0.85
N ALA A 55 -0.65 1.10 0.25
CA ALA A 55 -1.69 1.07 -0.76
C ALA A 55 -2.76 0.04 -0.39
N TRP A 56 -4.02 0.37 -0.60
CA TRP A 56 -5.16 -0.54 -0.39
C TRP A 56 -6.22 -0.32 -1.47
N PRO A 57 -7.01 -1.36 -1.82
CA PRO A 57 -8.12 -1.19 -2.75
C PRO A 57 -9.18 -0.28 -2.13
N ALA A 58 -9.70 0.68 -2.91
CA ALA A 58 -10.70 1.64 -2.42
C ALA A 58 -11.99 0.95 -1.94
N HIS A 59 -12.36 -0.17 -2.56
CA HIS A 59 -13.55 -0.94 -2.19
C HIS A 59 -13.35 -1.81 -0.92
N ALA A 60 -12.12 -2.20 -0.61
CA ALA A 60 -11.81 -3.05 0.55
C ALA A 60 -11.53 -2.23 1.82
N GLY A 61 -11.23 -0.94 1.66
CA GLY A 61 -10.92 -0.03 2.76
C GLY A 61 -9.54 -0.30 3.38
N VAL A 62 -9.27 0.40 4.48
CA VAL A 62 -7.94 0.47 5.13
C VAL A 62 -7.53 -0.82 5.86
N ASP A 63 -8.33 -1.88 5.83
CA ASP A 63 -7.97 -3.14 6.46
C ASP A 63 -6.98 -3.94 5.60
N ASP A 64 -7.17 -3.96 4.27
CA ASP A 64 -6.27 -4.65 3.32
C ASP A 64 -5.03 -3.80 2.92
N ARG A 65 -4.47 -3.07 3.89
CA ARG A 65 -3.30 -2.20 3.69
C ARG A 65 -2.05 -2.99 3.37
N ARG A 66 -1.56 -2.81 2.14
CA ARG A 66 -0.31 -3.40 1.66
C ARG A 66 0.81 -2.38 1.74
N HIS A 67 1.95 -2.79 2.28
CA HIS A 67 3.10 -1.93 2.47
C HIS A 67 4.12 -2.22 1.38
N TRP A 68 4.53 -1.19 0.64
CA TRP A 68 5.41 -1.29 -0.52
C TRP A 68 6.61 -0.38 -0.34
N HIS A 69 7.79 -0.83 -0.77
CA HIS A 69 8.87 0.10 -1.06
C HIS A 69 8.40 1.12 -2.10
N LYS A 70 8.84 2.38 -1.99
CA LYS A 70 8.53 3.43 -2.99
C LYS A 70 8.85 2.97 -4.42
N ALA A 71 10.04 2.39 -4.61
CA ALA A 71 10.47 1.88 -5.91
C ALA A 71 9.65 0.67 -6.40
N CYS A 72 9.14 -0.17 -5.49
CA CYS A 72 8.28 -1.28 -5.86
C CYS A 72 6.89 -0.81 -6.27
N TRP A 73 6.32 0.17 -5.58
CA TRP A 73 5.03 0.78 -5.97
C TRP A 73 5.11 1.48 -7.32
N ASN A 74 6.17 2.27 -7.56
CA ASN A 74 6.38 2.93 -8.85
C ASN A 74 6.55 1.93 -10.01
N ALA A 75 7.00 0.71 -9.71
CA ALA A 75 7.13 -0.38 -10.66
C ALA A 75 6.06 -1.46 -10.49
N LYS A 76 4.92 -1.15 -9.86
CA LYS A 76 3.87 -2.11 -9.47
C LYS A 76 3.42 -3.02 -10.62
N ASP A 77 3.36 -2.47 -11.83
CA ASP A 77 2.96 -3.20 -13.03
C ASP A 77 3.88 -4.41 -13.34
N ARG A 78 5.20 -4.20 -13.24
CA ARG A 78 6.21 -5.23 -13.54
C ARG A 78 6.75 -5.97 -12.31
N ARG A 79 6.63 -5.37 -11.12
CA ARG A 79 7.17 -5.92 -9.87
C ARG A 79 6.11 -6.60 -9.01
N THR A 80 4.82 -6.44 -9.28
CA THR A 80 3.84 -7.21 -8.52
C THR A 80 4.09 -8.69 -8.74
N THR A 81 4.36 -9.42 -7.65
CA THR A 81 4.39 -10.86 -7.71
C THR A 81 2.96 -11.27 -8.05
N ARG A 82 2.69 -11.73 -9.28
CA ARG A 82 1.35 -12.10 -9.79
C ARG A 82 0.60 -13.15 -8.95
N VAL A 83 1.16 -13.59 -7.83
CA VAL A 83 0.55 -14.50 -6.86
C VAL A 83 0.83 -14.02 -5.43
N GLN A 84 -0.17 -13.38 -4.84
CA GLN A 84 -0.66 -13.75 -3.50
C GLN A 84 -2.18 -13.85 -3.59
N ARG A 85 -2.69 -14.71 -4.49
CA ARG A 85 -4.04 -15.26 -4.29
C ARG A 85 -3.95 -16.09 -3.01
N SER A 86 -4.85 -15.80 -2.08
CA SER A 86 -5.18 -16.64 -0.93
C SER A 86 -4.12 -16.74 0.16
N ARG A 87 -4.09 -15.76 1.07
CA ARG A 87 -3.67 -16.01 2.46
C ARG A 87 -4.76 -15.78 3.50
N ASN A 88 -6.03 -15.77 3.07
CA ASN A 88 -7.17 -15.68 3.97
C ASN A 88 -8.28 -16.67 3.56
N ALA A 89 -7.96 -17.97 3.55
CA ALA A 89 -8.98 -19.02 3.61
C ALA A 89 -9.32 -19.26 5.09
N PRO A 90 -10.60 -19.21 5.50
CA PRO A 90 -10.98 -19.52 6.88
C PRO A 90 -10.71 -21.00 7.18
N ARG A 91 -10.35 -21.29 8.44
CA ARG A 91 -10.18 -22.66 8.97
C ARG A 91 -11.52 -23.37 9.08
#